data_AF-A0A919HR72-F1
#
_entry.id   AF-A0A919HR72-F1
#
_cell.length_a   1.000
_cell.length_b   1.000
_cell.length_c   1.000
_cell.angle_alpha   90.00
_cell.angle_beta   90.00
_cell.angle_gamma   90.00
#
_symmetry.space_group_name_H-M   'P 1'
#
loop_
_entity.id
_entity.type
_entity.pdbx_description
1 polymer ?
#
loop_
_entity_poly.entity_id
_entity_poly.type
_entity_poly.pdbx_seq_one_letter_code
_entity_poly.pdbx_strand_id
1 'polypeptide(L)'
;MSGFEANFDGLVGPTHHYAGLSVGNEASQNNRDGLSNPKKAALQGLYKMKALADRGFVQGILPPQPRPNLRLLREVGFRGSDEQVIRQAAHAAPQLLSAFSSASSMWTANAATVSPSADSADGKVHFTVANLNNKLHRMQEAPTTSAIPGATFADPRYFAHHAALPQHGDLGDEGAANHNRFCREYDRQGVQFFVYGRRASGGIAGEVSGAADPRGQRSGGPPASAGSALHGVCPAGAAGYRSRRVS
;
A
#
# COMPACT_ATOMS: atom_id res chain seq x y z
N MET A 1 -30.48 -2.09 -2.72
CA MET A 1 -29.51 -3.13 -2.32
C MET A 1 -28.93 -2.70 -1.00
N SER A 2 -28.75 -3.63 -0.06
CA SER A 2 -27.99 -3.36 1.16
C SER A 2 -26.49 -3.36 0.88
N GLY A 3 -25.74 -2.48 1.53
CA GLY A 3 -24.28 -2.42 1.49
C GLY A 3 -23.68 -3.02 2.74
N PHE A 4 -22.46 -3.55 2.63
CA PHE A 4 -21.71 -4.11 3.75
C PHE A 4 -20.22 -3.83 3.57
N GLU A 5 -19.49 -3.87 4.68
CA GLU A 5 -18.04 -3.83 4.66
C GLU A 5 -17.47 -5.24 4.51
N ALA A 6 -16.48 -5.39 3.62
CA ALA A 6 -15.77 -6.64 3.39
C ALA A 6 -14.27 -6.45 3.67
N ASN A 7 -13.72 -7.26 4.57
CA ASN A 7 -12.31 -7.23 4.91
C ASN A 7 -11.52 -8.05 3.91
N PHE A 8 -10.47 -7.49 3.31
CA PHE A 8 -9.55 -8.22 2.42
C PHE A 8 -8.15 -8.20 3.00
N ASP A 9 -7.74 -9.36 3.53
CA ASP A 9 -6.48 -9.51 4.22
C ASP A 9 -5.38 -10.08 3.34
N GLY A 10 -4.15 -9.60 3.53
CA GLY A 10 -2.98 -10.13 2.85
C GLY A 10 -2.51 -11.44 3.47
N LEU A 11 -2.43 -12.51 2.68
CA LEU A 11 -1.75 -13.73 3.09
C LEU A 11 -0.24 -13.48 3.16
N VAL A 12 0.37 -13.81 4.30
CA VAL A 12 1.80 -13.63 4.52
C VAL A 12 2.61 -14.51 3.57
N GLY A 13 3.55 -13.89 2.85
CA GLY A 13 4.42 -14.59 1.89
C GLY A 13 5.51 -15.46 2.53
N PRO A 14 6.04 -16.46 1.80
CA PRO A 14 7.04 -17.39 2.32
C PRO A 14 8.39 -16.74 2.64
N THR A 15 8.67 -15.56 2.09
CA THR A 15 9.91 -14.80 2.31
C THR A 15 9.81 -13.80 3.48
N HIS A 16 8.80 -13.94 4.35
CA HIS A 16 8.65 -13.07 5.52
C HIS A 16 9.91 -13.08 6.40
N HIS A 17 10.52 -11.91 6.62
CA HIS A 17 11.71 -11.73 7.43
C HIS A 17 11.78 -10.31 8.01
N TYR A 18 12.61 -10.11 9.04
CA TYR A 18 12.79 -8.83 9.72
C TYR A 18 14.08 -8.14 9.30
N ALA A 19 13.98 -7.18 8.38
CA ALA A 19 15.15 -6.48 7.81
C ALA A 19 15.28 -5.00 8.24
N GLY A 20 14.36 -4.47 9.04
CA GLY A 20 14.40 -3.07 9.49
C GLY A 20 14.46 -2.04 8.37
N LEU A 21 13.74 -2.31 7.26
CA LEU A 21 13.77 -1.54 6.01
C LEU A 21 12.91 -0.27 6.05
N SER A 22 12.01 -0.15 7.04
CA SER A 22 11.07 0.97 7.15
C SER A 22 11.56 1.99 8.18
N VAL A 23 12.42 2.92 7.74
CA VAL A 23 12.85 4.04 8.60
C VAL A 23 11.63 4.85 9.06
N GLY A 24 11.49 5.06 10.38
CA GLY A 24 10.33 5.67 11.02
C GLY A 24 9.27 4.68 11.52
N ASN A 25 9.40 3.38 11.20
CA ASN A 25 8.62 2.32 11.83
C ASN A 25 9.50 1.65 12.91
N GLU A 26 9.26 2.02 14.17
CA GLU A 26 10.02 1.53 15.33
C GLU A 26 9.98 0.01 15.44
N ALA A 27 8.84 -0.63 15.20
CA ALA A 27 8.72 -2.09 15.23
C ALA A 27 9.58 -2.76 14.15
N SER A 28 9.67 -2.16 12.95
CA SER A 28 10.57 -2.67 11.91
C SER A 28 12.03 -2.58 12.32
N GLN A 29 12.44 -1.45 12.89
CA GLN A 29 13.83 -1.20 13.30
C GLN A 29 14.25 -2.04 14.50
N ASN A 30 13.39 -2.15 15.51
CA ASN A 30 13.69 -2.87 16.76
C ASN A 30 13.79 -4.39 16.57
N ASN A 31 13.17 -4.95 15.53
CA ASN A 31 13.20 -6.38 15.24
C ASN A 31 14.21 -6.75 14.13
N ARG A 32 15.01 -5.79 13.66
CA ARG A 32 15.99 -6.03 12.58
C ARG A 32 16.89 -7.23 12.91
N ASP A 33 17.11 -8.08 11.92
CA ASP A 33 17.95 -9.28 11.97
C ASP A 33 17.47 -10.37 12.93
N GLY A 34 16.25 -10.22 13.47
CA GLY A 34 15.57 -11.26 14.23
C GLY A 34 15.18 -12.46 13.34
N LEU A 35 15.15 -13.66 13.93
CA LEU A 35 14.64 -14.85 13.26
C LEU A 35 13.13 -14.74 13.03
N SER A 36 12.70 -14.93 11.78
CA SER A 36 11.29 -14.98 11.41
C SER A 36 10.78 -16.42 11.30
N ASN A 37 9.45 -16.58 11.34
CA ASN A 37 8.79 -17.85 11.05
C ASN A 37 7.63 -17.59 10.06
N PRO A 38 7.89 -17.66 8.74
CA PRO A 38 6.90 -17.35 7.71
C PRO A 38 5.62 -18.19 7.82
N LYS A 39 5.77 -19.49 8.12
CA LYS A 39 4.63 -20.40 8.32
C LYS A 39 3.76 -19.97 9.51
N LYS A 40 4.39 -19.67 10.65
CA LYS A 40 3.67 -19.20 11.84
C LYS A 40 2.97 -17.86 11.57
N ALA A 41 3.64 -16.92 10.90
CA ALA A 41 3.05 -15.63 10.54
C ALA A 41 1.82 -15.79 9.62
N ALA A 42 1.90 -16.66 8.60
CA ALA A 42 0.76 -16.98 7.74
C ALA A 42 -0.40 -17.62 8.53
N LEU A 43 -0.11 -18.58 9.41
CA LEU A 43 -1.12 -19.22 10.24
C LEU A 43 -1.79 -18.24 11.22
N GLN A 44 -1.05 -17.30 11.79
CA GLN A 44 -1.63 -16.24 12.63
C GLN A 44 -2.60 -15.35 11.85
N GLY A 45 -2.22 -14.94 10.63
CA GLY A 45 -3.09 -14.19 9.73
C GLY A 45 -4.36 -14.95 9.38
N LEU A 46 -4.22 -16.22 8.96
CA LEU A 46 -5.35 -17.09 8.60
C LEU A 46 -6.29 -17.34 9.79
N TYR A 47 -5.75 -17.54 11.00
CA TYR A 47 -6.55 -17.69 12.20
C TYR A 47 -7.43 -16.46 12.44
N LYS A 48 -6.86 -15.25 12.33
CA LYS A 48 -7.64 -14.00 12.46
C LYS A 48 -8.73 -13.89 11.40
N MET A 49 -8.39 -14.11 10.13
CA MET A 49 -9.35 -14.05 9.01
C MET A 49 -10.53 -15.00 9.26
N LYS A 50 -10.22 -16.26 9.63
CA LYS A 50 -11.25 -17.26 9.92
C LYS A 50 -12.09 -16.90 11.15
N ALA A 51 -11.47 -16.37 12.21
CA ALA A 51 -12.18 -15.97 13.41
C ALA A 51 -13.18 -14.82 13.17
N LEU A 52 -12.90 -13.91 12.23
CA LEU A 52 -13.84 -12.87 11.80
C LEU A 52 -14.93 -13.44 10.89
N ALA A 53 -14.55 -14.27 9.91
CA ALA A 53 -15.50 -14.94 9.04
C ALA A 53 -16.53 -15.77 9.84
N ASP A 54 -16.08 -16.50 10.86
CA ASP A 54 -16.93 -17.32 11.74
C ASP A 54 -17.90 -16.50 12.60
N ARG A 55 -17.62 -15.20 12.77
CA ARG A 55 -18.50 -14.24 13.46
C ARG A 55 -19.46 -13.52 12.50
N GLY A 56 -19.44 -13.86 11.22
CA GLY A 56 -20.34 -13.30 10.21
C GLY A 56 -19.80 -12.05 9.50
N PHE A 57 -18.55 -11.65 9.74
CA PHE A 57 -17.92 -10.57 8.97
C PHE A 57 -17.51 -11.08 7.58
N VAL A 58 -17.78 -10.32 6.53
CA VAL A 58 -17.36 -10.70 5.18
C VAL A 58 -15.83 -10.61 5.10
N GLN A 59 -15.20 -11.69 4.69
CA GLN A 59 -13.75 -11.85 4.69
C GLN A 59 -13.27 -12.44 3.35
N GLY A 60 -12.34 -11.72 2.71
CA GLY A 60 -11.57 -12.15 1.55
C GLY A 60 -10.07 -12.21 1.87
N ILE A 61 -9.32 -12.79 0.93
CA ILE A 61 -7.87 -12.98 1.04
C ILE A 61 -7.21 -12.49 -0.25
N LEU A 62 -6.15 -11.69 -0.14
CA LEU A 62 -5.28 -11.32 -1.24
C LEU A 62 -3.98 -12.15 -1.17
N PRO A 63 -3.51 -12.71 -2.31
CA PRO A 63 -2.32 -13.57 -2.32
C PRO A 63 -1.04 -12.78 -2.04
N PRO A 64 0.03 -13.43 -1.54
CA PRO A 64 1.35 -12.81 -1.49
C PRO A 64 1.87 -12.56 -2.90
N GLN A 65 2.81 -11.61 -3.03
CA GLN A 65 3.46 -11.33 -4.30
C GLN A 65 4.70 -12.23 -4.55
N PRO A 66 5.12 -12.43 -5.80
CA PRO A 66 6.33 -13.18 -6.12
C PRO A 66 7.58 -12.54 -5.49
N ARG A 67 8.32 -13.33 -4.71
CA ARG A 67 9.56 -12.93 -4.03
C ARG A 67 10.56 -14.10 -4.06
N PRO A 68 11.88 -13.86 -4.23
CA PRO A 68 12.53 -12.59 -4.51
C PRO A 68 12.12 -11.95 -5.84
N ASN A 69 12.13 -10.63 -5.94
CA ASN A 69 11.82 -9.92 -7.18
C ASN A 69 13.03 -9.92 -8.13
N LEU A 70 13.15 -11.00 -8.88
CA LEU A 70 14.24 -11.24 -9.84
C LEU A 70 14.28 -10.19 -10.95
N ARG A 71 13.12 -9.67 -11.37
CA ARG A 71 13.04 -8.62 -12.38
C ARG A 71 13.78 -7.37 -11.91
N LEU A 72 13.49 -6.88 -10.70
CA LEU A 72 14.18 -5.71 -10.15
C LEU A 72 15.67 -5.96 -9.91
N LEU A 73 16.05 -7.16 -9.46
CA LEU A 73 17.47 -7.53 -9.34
C LEU A 73 18.18 -7.41 -10.70
N ARG A 74 17.54 -7.83 -11.80
CA ARG A 74 18.09 -7.69 -13.14
C ARG A 74 18.16 -6.23 -13.61
N GLU A 75 17.14 -5.44 -13.32
CA GLU A 75 17.10 -4.01 -13.65
C GLU A 75 18.24 -3.23 -12.97
N VAL A 76 18.63 -3.61 -11.75
CA VAL A 76 19.78 -2.99 -11.05
C VAL A 76 21.15 -3.58 -11.45
N GLY A 77 21.19 -4.52 -12.40
CA GLY A 77 22.41 -4.95 -13.07
C GLY A 77 22.86 -6.39 -12.85
N PHE A 78 22.16 -7.20 -12.04
CA PHE A 78 22.50 -8.62 -11.86
C PHE A 78 22.08 -9.45 -13.10
N ARG A 79 22.92 -10.40 -13.53
CA ARG A 79 22.70 -11.15 -14.79
C ARG A 79 22.88 -12.66 -14.60
N GLY A 80 22.44 -13.44 -15.60
CA GLY A 80 22.55 -14.91 -15.61
C GLY A 80 21.22 -15.61 -15.29
N SER A 81 21.27 -16.88 -14.89
CA SER A 81 20.10 -17.62 -14.39
C SER A 81 19.54 -17.00 -13.10
N ASP A 82 18.32 -17.37 -12.72
CA ASP A 82 17.70 -16.86 -11.49
C ASP A 82 18.55 -17.15 -10.25
N GLU A 83 19.11 -18.36 -10.17
CA GLU A 83 20.04 -18.76 -9.11
C GLU A 83 21.31 -17.91 -9.11
N GLN A 84 21.89 -17.65 -10.29
CA GLN A 84 23.07 -16.80 -10.42
C GLN A 84 22.77 -15.36 -9.97
N VAL A 85 21.61 -14.81 -10.34
CA VAL A 85 21.17 -13.47 -9.92
C VAL A 85 21.02 -13.40 -8.40
N ILE A 86 20.37 -14.38 -7.78
CA ILE A 86 20.21 -14.43 -6.32
C ILE A 86 21.58 -14.54 -5.64
N ARG A 87 22.47 -15.42 -6.11
CA ARG A 87 23.81 -15.61 -5.53
C ARG A 87 24.65 -14.34 -5.63
N GLN A 88 24.64 -13.68 -6.80
CA GLN A 88 25.35 -12.42 -6.99
C GLN A 88 24.80 -11.32 -6.06
N ALA A 89 23.48 -11.18 -5.97
CA ALA A 89 22.85 -10.19 -5.09
C ALA A 89 23.15 -10.47 -3.61
N ALA A 90 23.10 -11.74 -3.18
CA ALA A 90 23.43 -12.13 -1.81
C ALA A 90 24.87 -11.77 -1.43
N HIS A 91 25.83 -11.92 -2.36
CA HIS A 91 27.24 -11.62 -2.12
C HIS A 91 27.54 -10.11 -2.22
N ALA A 92 27.07 -9.46 -3.29
CA ALA A 92 27.47 -8.09 -3.61
C ALA A 92 26.58 -7.01 -2.97
N ALA A 93 25.30 -7.30 -2.74
CA ALA A 93 24.34 -6.33 -2.20
C ALA A 93 23.21 -7.03 -1.41
N PRO A 94 23.51 -7.72 -0.29
CA PRO A 94 22.52 -8.46 0.49
C PRO A 94 21.32 -7.61 0.95
N GLN A 95 21.53 -6.31 1.18
CA GLN A 95 20.47 -5.35 1.49
C GLN A 95 19.45 -5.17 0.36
N LEU A 96 19.87 -5.22 -0.91
CA LEU A 96 18.96 -5.15 -2.05
C LEU A 96 18.19 -6.47 -2.20
N LEU A 97 18.87 -7.60 -2.01
CA LEU A 97 18.20 -8.90 -2.00
C LEU A 97 17.11 -8.96 -0.92
N SER A 98 17.41 -8.48 0.29
CA SER A 98 16.43 -8.38 1.38
C SER A 98 15.25 -7.47 1.00
N ALA A 99 15.52 -6.26 0.49
CA ALA A 99 14.48 -5.33 0.06
C ALA A 99 13.56 -5.94 -1.01
N PHE A 100 14.13 -6.62 -2.01
CA PHE A 100 13.40 -7.29 -3.08
C PHE A 100 12.82 -8.65 -2.69
N SER A 101 13.06 -9.12 -1.47
CA SER A 101 12.47 -10.35 -0.91
C SER A 101 11.44 -10.05 0.19
N SER A 102 11.17 -8.79 0.50
CA SER A 102 10.21 -8.40 1.55
C SER A 102 8.80 -8.95 1.28
N ALA A 103 8.18 -9.52 2.32
CA ALA A 103 6.77 -9.94 2.33
C ALA A 103 5.80 -8.78 2.70
N SER A 104 6.22 -7.53 2.51
CA SER A 104 5.48 -6.33 2.90
C SER A 104 4.10 -6.18 2.26
N SER A 105 3.84 -6.84 1.13
CA SER A 105 2.53 -6.85 0.49
C SER A 105 1.43 -7.48 1.35
N MET A 106 1.78 -8.17 2.44
CA MET A 106 0.81 -8.66 3.43
C MET A 106 0.03 -7.52 4.10
N TRP A 107 0.59 -6.31 4.15
CA TRP A 107 -0.08 -5.12 4.69
C TRP A 107 -0.96 -4.48 3.62
N THR A 108 -2.14 -5.08 3.42
CA THR A 108 -3.11 -4.70 2.37
C THR A 108 -3.83 -3.38 2.65
N ALA A 109 -3.77 -2.85 3.87
CA ALA A 109 -4.19 -1.48 4.16
C ALA A 109 -3.45 -0.44 3.29
N ASN A 110 -2.26 -0.77 2.79
CA ASN A 110 -1.51 0.09 1.87
C ASN A 110 -1.63 -0.34 0.40
N ALA A 111 -2.43 -1.35 0.06
CA ALA A 111 -2.50 -1.84 -1.32
C ALA A 111 -3.16 -0.81 -2.26
N ALA A 112 -4.29 -0.27 -1.81
CA ALA A 112 -5.08 0.68 -2.58
C ALA A 112 -5.93 1.55 -1.66
N THR A 113 -6.42 2.66 -2.19
CA THR A 113 -7.57 3.39 -1.65
C THR A 113 -8.83 2.89 -2.34
N VAL A 114 -9.91 2.68 -1.57
CA VAL A 114 -11.21 2.21 -2.08
C VAL A 114 -12.26 3.31 -1.91
N SER A 115 -12.96 3.64 -2.99
CA SER A 115 -14.16 4.48 -2.96
C SER A 115 -15.39 3.61 -3.23
N PRO A 116 -16.32 3.44 -2.26
CA PRO A 116 -17.56 2.71 -2.48
C PRO A 116 -18.44 3.35 -3.55
N SER A 117 -19.31 2.55 -4.17
CA SER A 117 -20.29 3.02 -5.15
C SER A 117 -21.25 4.08 -4.64
N ALA A 118 -21.55 4.06 -3.34
CA ALA A 118 -22.38 5.08 -2.70
C ALA A 118 -21.73 6.48 -2.68
N ASP A 119 -20.42 6.56 -2.89
CA ASP A 119 -19.66 7.80 -2.86
C ASP A 119 -19.09 8.20 -4.22
N SER A 120 -19.20 7.34 -5.24
CA SER A 120 -18.66 7.60 -6.57
C SER A 120 -19.69 8.24 -7.51
N ALA A 121 -19.20 9.04 -8.46
CA ALA A 121 -20.05 9.75 -9.41
C ALA A 121 -20.75 8.82 -10.43
N ASP A 122 -20.15 7.67 -10.74
CA ASP A 122 -20.65 6.69 -11.70
C ASP A 122 -21.33 5.47 -11.05
N GLY A 123 -21.44 5.46 -9.72
CA GLY A 123 -22.05 4.37 -8.96
C GLY A 123 -21.25 3.06 -8.94
N LYS A 124 -19.94 3.09 -9.27
CA LYS A 124 -19.04 1.92 -9.19
C LYS A 124 -18.17 1.95 -7.96
N VAL A 125 -17.63 0.80 -7.56
CA VAL A 125 -16.56 0.74 -6.56
C VAL A 125 -15.22 0.98 -7.26
N HIS A 126 -14.48 1.98 -6.80
CA HIS A 126 -13.19 2.35 -7.37
C HIS A 126 -12.04 1.86 -6.49
N PHE A 127 -11.03 1.27 -7.11
CA PHE A 127 -9.76 0.93 -6.48
C PHE A 127 -8.65 1.75 -7.14
N THR A 128 -7.90 2.53 -6.36
CA THR A 128 -6.68 3.19 -6.85
C THR A 128 -5.49 2.64 -6.10
N VAL A 129 -4.58 1.99 -6.81
CA VAL A 129 -3.40 1.37 -6.20
C VAL A 129 -2.48 2.43 -5.62
N ALA A 130 -1.92 2.16 -4.44
CA ALA A 130 -0.93 3.06 -3.84
C ALA A 130 0.44 2.83 -4.47
N ASN A 131 1.20 3.90 -4.74
CA ASN A 131 2.53 3.76 -5.33
C ASN A 131 3.60 3.34 -4.33
N LEU A 132 3.39 3.58 -3.04
CA LEU A 132 4.31 3.21 -1.95
C LEU A 132 5.74 3.71 -2.19
N ASN A 133 5.85 4.87 -2.84
CA ASN A 133 7.10 5.41 -3.35
C ASN A 133 8.18 5.57 -2.27
N ASN A 134 7.77 5.86 -1.03
CA ASN A 134 8.71 6.21 0.04
C ASN A 134 9.68 5.07 0.40
N LYS A 135 9.24 3.81 0.28
CA LYS A 135 10.05 2.65 0.70
C LYS A 135 10.39 1.77 -0.50
N LEU A 136 11.68 1.60 -0.78
CA LEU A 136 12.18 0.78 -1.90
C LEU A 136 11.57 -0.63 -1.94
N HIS A 137 11.45 -1.27 -0.78
CA HIS A 137 10.90 -2.62 -0.68
C HIS A 137 9.39 -2.70 -0.89
N ARG A 138 8.68 -1.56 -0.83
CA ARG A 138 7.23 -1.46 -1.06
C ARG A 138 6.85 -0.87 -2.41
N MET A 139 7.65 0.04 -2.97
CA MET A 139 7.36 0.64 -4.28
C MET A 139 7.24 -0.40 -5.41
N GLN A 140 7.95 -1.53 -5.26
CA GLN A 140 7.86 -2.67 -6.17
C GLN A 140 6.51 -3.39 -6.17
N GLU A 141 5.65 -3.12 -5.19
CA GLU A 141 4.37 -3.84 -5.03
C GLU A 141 3.34 -3.39 -6.05
N ALA A 142 3.36 -2.12 -6.47
CA ALA A 142 2.30 -1.51 -7.26
C ALA A 142 1.94 -2.28 -8.55
N PRO A 143 2.89 -2.76 -9.39
CA PRO A 143 2.53 -3.49 -10.61
C PRO A 143 1.73 -4.77 -10.35
N THR A 144 2.14 -5.59 -9.38
CA THR A 144 1.41 -6.82 -9.03
C THR A 144 0.12 -6.49 -8.28
N THR A 145 0.14 -5.47 -7.41
CA THR A 145 -1.06 -5.01 -6.71
C THR A 145 -2.12 -4.51 -7.70
N SER A 146 -1.77 -3.86 -8.82
CA SER A 146 -2.76 -3.48 -9.85
C SER A 146 -3.45 -4.68 -10.51
N ALA A 147 -2.76 -5.81 -10.66
CA ALA A 147 -3.34 -7.00 -11.26
C ALA A 147 -4.31 -7.74 -10.30
N ILE A 148 -4.09 -7.65 -8.98
CA ILE A 148 -4.87 -8.40 -8.00
C ILE A 148 -6.35 -7.96 -7.97
N PRO A 149 -6.72 -6.68 -7.72
CA PRO A 149 -8.10 -6.23 -7.79
C PRO A 149 -8.73 -6.44 -9.16
N GLY A 150 -7.97 -6.29 -10.25
CA GLY A 150 -8.45 -6.59 -11.60
C GLY A 150 -8.88 -8.05 -11.77
N ALA A 151 -8.19 -8.99 -11.13
CA ALA A 151 -8.55 -10.40 -11.12
C ALA A 151 -9.63 -10.75 -10.09
N THR A 152 -9.64 -10.11 -8.92
CA THR A 152 -10.59 -10.38 -7.82
C THR A 152 -11.96 -9.73 -8.04
N PHE A 153 -11.98 -8.51 -8.58
CA PHE A 153 -13.17 -7.68 -8.80
C PHE A 153 -13.29 -7.34 -10.29
N ALA A 154 -13.46 -8.37 -11.12
CA ALA A 154 -13.27 -8.28 -12.57
C ALA A 154 -14.43 -7.66 -13.36
N ASP A 155 -15.65 -7.58 -12.79
CA ASP A 155 -16.83 -7.12 -13.53
C ASP A 155 -16.84 -5.59 -13.68
N PRO A 156 -16.62 -5.04 -14.90
CA PRO A 156 -16.48 -3.60 -15.13
C PRO A 156 -17.80 -2.84 -14.97
N ARG A 157 -18.92 -3.55 -14.82
CA ARG A 157 -20.22 -2.93 -14.48
C ARG A 157 -20.24 -2.42 -13.04
N TYR A 158 -19.48 -3.06 -12.14
CA TYR A 158 -19.47 -2.75 -10.71
C TYR A 158 -18.15 -2.15 -10.23
N PHE A 159 -17.04 -2.45 -10.91
CA PHE A 159 -15.70 -2.12 -10.43
C PHE A 159 -14.91 -1.31 -11.46
N ALA A 160 -14.17 -0.31 -10.96
CA ALA A 160 -13.21 0.47 -11.72
C ALA A 160 -11.84 0.41 -11.05
N HIS A 161 -10.80 0.11 -11.83
CA HIS A 161 -9.43 -0.06 -11.34
C HIS A 161 -8.53 1.03 -11.93
N HIS A 162 -7.84 1.75 -11.06
CA HIS A 162 -6.95 2.86 -11.42
C HIS A 162 -5.51 2.48 -11.11
N ALA A 163 -4.61 2.85 -12.02
CA ALA A 163 -3.19 2.69 -11.83
C ALA A 163 -2.69 3.52 -10.64
N ALA A 164 -1.57 3.10 -10.07
CA ALA A 164 -0.89 3.89 -9.05
C ALA A 164 -0.39 5.22 -9.61
N LEU A 165 -0.28 6.22 -8.72
CA LEU A 165 0.36 7.48 -9.07
C LEU A 165 1.82 7.27 -9.51
N PRO A 166 2.36 8.13 -10.38
CA PRO A 166 3.77 8.07 -10.76
C PRO A 166 4.70 7.95 -9.55
N GLN A 167 5.77 7.18 -9.71
CA GLN A 167 6.77 6.95 -8.66
C GLN A 167 7.64 8.18 -8.44
N HIS A 168 7.09 9.18 -7.76
CA HIS A 168 7.76 10.44 -7.44
C HIS A 168 7.52 10.82 -5.97
N GLY A 169 8.51 11.44 -5.33
CA GLY A 169 8.44 11.80 -3.92
C GLY A 169 7.24 12.71 -3.59
N ASP A 170 6.93 13.64 -4.48
CA ASP A 170 5.79 14.57 -4.31
C ASP A 170 4.42 13.93 -4.50
N LEU A 171 4.37 12.71 -5.04
CA LEU A 171 3.15 11.96 -5.31
C LEU A 171 3.07 10.69 -4.44
N GLY A 172 3.79 10.65 -3.31
CA GLY A 172 3.82 9.49 -2.43
C GLY A 172 2.45 9.16 -1.83
N ASP A 173 1.93 7.99 -2.18
CA ASP A 173 0.64 7.47 -1.73
C ASP A 173 0.82 6.15 -0.97
N GLU A 174 0.16 6.04 0.18
CA GLU A 174 0.21 4.88 1.08
C GLU A 174 -1.17 4.21 1.23
N GLY A 175 -2.13 4.56 0.37
CA GLY A 175 -3.42 3.89 0.23
C GLY A 175 -4.35 4.06 1.42
N ALA A 176 -5.20 3.06 1.65
CA ALA A 176 -6.24 3.07 2.67
C ALA A 176 -5.74 3.29 4.11
N ALA A 177 -4.45 3.05 4.41
CA ALA A 177 -3.87 3.31 5.72
C ALA A 177 -3.93 4.80 6.13
N ASN A 178 -4.14 5.70 5.16
CA ASN A 178 -4.32 7.14 5.36
C ASN A 178 -5.73 7.61 4.98
N HIS A 179 -6.67 6.68 4.78
CA HIS A 179 -8.05 6.95 4.38
C HIS A 179 -9.01 6.49 5.47
N ASN A 180 -10.07 7.26 5.68
CA ASN A 180 -11.17 6.91 6.57
C ASN A 180 -12.48 7.22 5.87
N ARG A 181 -13.54 6.49 6.20
CA ARG A 181 -14.88 6.77 5.70
C ARG A 181 -15.86 6.83 6.86
N PHE A 182 -16.58 7.94 6.98
CA PHE A 182 -17.64 8.12 7.96
C PHE A 182 -18.99 8.08 7.26
N CYS A 183 -19.87 7.16 7.68
CA CYS A 183 -21.19 7.00 7.11
C CYS A 183 -22.18 6.54 8.17
N ARG A 184 -23.48 6.76 7.92
CA ARG A 184 -24.52 6.20 8.78
C ARG A 184 -24.69 4.70 8.55
N GLU A 185 -24.81 4.30 7.29
CA GLU A 185 -24.88 2.90 6.84
C GLU A 185 -23.93 2.73 5.65
N TYR A 186 -23.45 1.50 5.39
CA TYR A 186 -22.42 1.26 4.38
C TYR A 186 -22.85 1.54 2.93
N ASP A 187 -24.15 1.41 2.60
CA ASP A 187 -24.72 1.74 1.27
C ASP A 187 -25.15 3.20 1.12
N ARG A 188 -25.00 4.02 2.15
CA ARG A 188 -25.35 5.43 2.09
C ARG A 188 -24.11 6.25 1.82
N GLN A 189 -24.28 7.36 1.11
CA GLN A 189 -23.22 8.32 0.87
C GLN A 189 -22.54 8.70 2.19
N GLY A 190 -21.22 8.59 2.21
CA GLY A 190 -20.37 8.90 3.34
C GLY A 190 -19.48 10.12 3.09
N VAL A 191 -18.69 10.44 4.11
CA VAL A 191 -17.59 11.40 4.04
C VAL A 191 -16.29 10.62 4.03
N GLN A 192 -15.53 10.75 2.94
CA GLN A 192 -14.18 10.21 2.82
C GLN A 192 -13.16 11.23 3.32
N PHE A 193 -12.36 10.81 4.28
CA PHE A 193 -11.42 11.63 5.03
C PHE A 193 -9.98 11.16 4.80
N PHE A 194 -9.20 11.99 4.12
CA PHE A 194 -7.83 11.71 3.73
C PHE A 194 -6.83 12.41 4.64
N VAL A 195 -5.90 11.65 5.20
CA VAL A 195 -4.83 12.15 6.08
C VAL A 195 -3.52 12.19 5.31
N TYR A 196 -2.83 13.33 5.31
CA TYR A 196 -1.52 13.45 4.67
C TYR A 196 -0.53 14.16 5.58
N GLY A 197 0.77 13.88 5.36
CA GLY A 197 1.85 14.44 6.18
C GLY A 197 2.56 15.64 5.58
N ARG A 198 2.71 15.67 4.26
CA ARG A 198 3.27 16.83 3.53
C ARG A 198 2.43 17.12 2.28
N ARG A 199 2.44 18.38 1.86
CA ARG A 199 2.00 18.80 0.52
C ARG A 199 3.25 19.09 -0.29
N ALA A 200 3.24 18.77 -1.58
CA ALA A 200 4.18 19.37 -2.50
C ALA A 200 4.04 20.90 -2.39
N SER A 201 5.13 21.60 -2.11
CA SER A 201 5.14 23.07 -2.09
C SER A 201 4.74 23.59 -3.46
N GLY A 202 3.89 24.61 -3.50
CA GLY A 202 3.52 25.26 -4.75
C GLY A 202 4.73 25.88 -5.41
N GLY A 203 5.00 25.49 -6.66
CA GLY A 203 5.99 26.12 -7.54
C GLY A 203 7.07 25.16 -8.01
N ILE A 204 7.15 24.95 -9.33
CA ILE A 204 8.34 24.41 -10.01
C ILE A 204 9.40 25.52 -9.96
N ALA A 205 10.07 25.68 -8.83
CA ALA A 205 11.25 26.52 -8.69
C ALA A 205 12.12 25.93 -7.59
N GLY A 206 13.34 25.55 -7.97
CA GLY A 206 14.29 24.89 -7.09
C GLY A 206 14.68 25.79 -5.92
N GLU A 207 14.50 25.29 -4.71
CA GLU A 207 15.29 25.70 -3.56
C GLU A 207 15.76 24.46 -2.81
N VAL A 208 17.07 24.28 -2.80
CA VAL A 208 17.79 23.39 -1.90
C VAL A 208 17.71 24.03 -0.52
N SER A 209 16.95 23.46 0.42
CA SER A 209 17.09 23.84 1.83
C SER A 209 16.84 22.67 2.80
N GLY A 210 17.80 22.51 3.72
CA GLY A 210 17.59 22.02 5.07
C GLY A 210 17.50 20.50 5.25
N ALA A 211 18.46 19.94 6.00
CA ALA A 211 18.51 18.54 6.40
C ALA A 211 17.13 18.02 6.87
N ALA A 212 16.56 17.09 6.11
CA ALA A 212 15.36 16.38 6.49
C ALA A 212 15.66 15.47 7.70
N ASP A 213 15.02 15.73 8.84
CA ASP A 213 15.01 14.79 9.96
C ASP A 213 14.45 13.43 9.47
N PRO A 214 15.25 12.35 9.47
CA PRO A 214 14.85 11.06 8.93
C PRO A 214 13.74 10.36 9.75
N ARG A 215 13.38 10.89 10.93
CA ARG A 215 12.40 10.28 11.86
C ARG A 215 10.94 10.60 11.55
N GLY A 216 10.65 11.35 10.47
CA GLY A 216 9.30 11.85 10.18
C GLY A 216 8.88 11.90 8.71
N GLN A 217 9.49 11.10 7.83
CA GLN A 217 9.18 11.11 6.39
C GLN A 217 7.78 10.54 6.10
N ARG A 218 6.78 11.42 6.12
CA ARG A 218 5.39 11.10 5.75
C ARG A 218 5.17 11.24 4.24
N SER A 219 4.27 10.43 3.72
CA SER A 219 3.75 10.46 2.34
C SER A 219 3.44 11.89 1.86
N GLY A 220 3.94 12.21 0.66
CA GLY A 220 3.55 13.41 -0.07
C GLY A 220 2.20 13.17 -0.73
N GLY A 221 1.13 13.60 -0.05
CA GLY A 221 -0.20 13.46 -0.62
C GLY A 221 -0.48 14.61 -1.59
N PRO A 222 -1.11 14.34 -2.75
CA PRO A 222 -1.75 15.41 -3.51
C PRO A 222 -2.79 16.11 -2.62
N PRO A 223 -3.10 17.40 -2.85
CA PRO A 223 -4.17 18.08 -2.12
C PRO A 223 -5.48 17.29 -2.21
N ALA A 224 -6.35 17.39 -1.21
CA ALA A 224 -7.59 16.60 -1.10
C ALA A 224 -8.46 16.64 -2.37
N SER A 225 -8.43 17.75 -3.11
CA SER A 225 -9.11 17.92 -4.40
C SER A 225 -8.54 17.09 -5.56
N ALA A 226 -7.24 16.81 -5.55
CA ALA A 226 -6.59 15.95 -6.52
C ALA A 226 -6.75 14.47 -6.13
N GLY A 227 -6.67 14.14 -4.83
CA GLY A 227 -6.96 12.79 -4.32
C GLY A 227 -8.40 12.35 -4.62
N SER A 228 -9.40 13.21 -4.41
CA SER A 228 -10.81 12.88 -4.68
C SER A 228 -11.08 12.57 -6.16
N ALA A 229 -10.49 13.35 -7.08
CA ALA A 229 -10.63 13.13 -8.51
C ALA A 229 -9.97 11.82 -8.96
N LEU A 230 -8.80 11.49 -8.41
CA LEU A 230 -8.05 10.26 -8.70
C LEU A 230 -8.72 8.99 -8.18
N HIS A 231 -9.53 9.11 -7.12
CA HIS A 231 -10.20 7.99 -6.46
C HIS A 231 -11.68 7.84 -6.87
N GLY A 232 -12.16 8.64 -7.83
CA GLY A 232 -13.55 8.61 -8.28
C GLY A 232 -14.57 9.07 -7.23
N VAL A 233 -14.11 9.80 -6.21
CA VAL A 233 -14.95 10.28 -5.11
C VAL A 233 -15.75 11.49 -5.57
N CYS A 234 -17.04 11.52 -5.28
CA CYS A 234 -17.88 12.69 -5.51
C CYS A 234 -17.30 13.91 -4.75
N PRO A 235 -17.09 15.08 -5.39
CA PRO A 235 -16.43 16.23 -4.76
C PRO A 235 -17.06 16.70 -3.46
N ALA A 236 -18.38 16.55 -3.31
CA ALA A 236 -19.11 16.94 -2.11
C ALA A 236 -18.84 16.02 -0.89
N GLY A 237 -18.25 14.85 -1.09
CA GLY A 237 -18.01 13.83 -0.06
C GLY A 237 -16.56 13.75 0.44
N ALA A 238 -15.64 14.60 -0.03
CA ALA A 238 -14.22 14.50 0.29
C ALA A 238 -13.75 15.59 1.28
N ALA A 239 -13.03 15.17 2.31
CA ALA A 239 -12.37 16.04 3.29
C ALA A 239 -10.89 15.65 3.46
N GLY A 240 -10.03 16.64 3.71
CA GLY A 240 -8.59 16.39 3.87
C GLY A 240 -7.99 17.08 5.08
N TYR A 241 -7.13 16.36 5.79
CA TYR A 241 -6.45 16.86 6.98
C TYR A 241 -4.93 16.71 6.89
N ARG A 242 -4.22 17.81 7.15
CA ARG A 242 -2.78 17.80 7.32
C ARG A 242 -2.45 17.52 8.77
N SER A 243 -1.81 16.39 9.05
CA SER A 243 -1.28 16.13 10.39
C SER A 243 -0.15 17.12 10.69
N ARG A 244 -0.34 18.00 11.69
CA ARG A 244 0.74 18.78 12.31
C ARG A 244 1.24 18.00 13.53
N ARG A 245 2.56 17.87 13.71
CA ARG A 245 3.08 17.45 15.02
C ARG A 245 2.91 18.62 15.99
N VAL A 246 2.40 18.32 17.17
CA VAL A 246 2.75 19.08 18.38
C VAL A 246 4.21 18.72 18.66
N SER A 247 5.06 19.74 18.72
CA SER A 247 6.49 19.67 18.98
C SER A 247 6.80 18.98 20.30
#